data_AF-A0A8H6RRJ1-F1
#
_entry.id   AF-A0A8H6RRJ1-F1
#
_cell.length_a   1.000
_cell.length_b   1.000
_cell.length_c   1.000
_cell.angle_alpha   90.00
_cell.angle_beta   90.00
_cell.angle_gamma   90.00
#
_symmetry.space_group_name_H-M   'P 1'
#
loop_
_entity.id
_entity.type
_entity.pdbx_description
1 polymer ?
#
loop_
_entity_poly.entity_id
_entity_poly.type
_entity_poly.pdbx_seq_one_letter_code
_entity_poly.pdbx_strand_id
1 'polypeptide(L)'
;MHLSLRNVRLCIDGQLHPQAQVDIDTGTGKIVESGDHPNHNTIDLDNAIIAPEGPYLQPLKKGAHNASFFQSPTVPAEDIYGDEGLAATKVVTLAPENEGSLDLIKNLSQKGIMVSLGHSNATYNQGLAAVEAGANVATMLFKSNSKKCILITDSIELAGLPDGTYPGHSQIPFNQTKIGSKVVIEGTETLIGGCASLSECVQNLVRWSGCSIAEAVRCVTENVAKLMALEDRGILEPGRRADFVVLDDEANVLQTWIGGVKVWDIQHGGNS
;
A
#
# COMPACT_ATOMS: atom_id res chain seq x y z
N MET A 1 26.67 0.31 22.01
CA MET A 1 26.20 -1.08 21.87
C MET A 1 26.09 -1.28 20.36
N HIS A 2 26.67 -2.34 19.78
CA HIS A 2 26.73 -2.45 18.31
C HIS A 2 25.51 -3.21 17.81
N LEU A 3 24.73 -2.58 16.93
CA LEU A 3 23.62 -3.17 16.20
C LEU A 3 24.09 -3.52 14.78
N SER A 4 24.28 -4.79 14.46
CA SER A 4 24.68 -5.20 13.11
C SER A 4 23.43 -5.43 12.25
N LEU A 5 23.09 -4.49 11.37
CA LEU A 5 22.03 -4.67 10.39
C LEU A 5 22.61 -5.30 9.12
N ARG A 6 22.06 -6.46 8.75
CA ARG A 6 22.44 -7.20 7.53
C ARG A 6 21.38 -7.02 6.46
N ASN A 7 21.81 -6.94 5.19
CA ASN A 7 20.94 -6.80 4.01
C ASN A 7 20.16 -5.48 3.90
N VAL A 8 20.70 -4.37 4.42
CA VAL A 8 20.11 -3.04 4.23
C VAL A 8 20.69 -2.39 2.97
N ARG A 9 19.85 -1.76 2.14
CA ARG A 9 20.31 -0.87 1.06
C ARG A 9 20.34 0.55 1.60
N LEU A 10 21.52 1.15 1.64
CA LEU A 10 21.69 2.56 1.97
C LEU A 10 21.51 3.40 0.72
N CYS A 11 20.66 4.43 0.81
CA CYS A 11 20.57 5.49 -0.18
C CYS A 11 21.14 6.76 0.44
N ILE A 12 22.27 7.23 -0.09
CA ILE A 12 22.98 8.43 0.38
C ILE A 12 22.97 9.43 -0.77
N ASP A 13 22.46 10.64 -0.54
CA ASP A 13 22.34 11.71 -1.55
C ASP A 13 21.69 11.25 -2.88
N GLY A 14 20.71 10.35 -2.79
CA GLY A 14 19.98 9.82 -3.94
C GLY A 14 20.70 8.71 -4.72
N GLN A 15 21.83 8.20 -4.23
CA GLN A 15 22.53 7.05 -4.82
C GLN A 15 22.46 5.82 -3.92
N LEU A 16 22.10 4.68 -4.53
CA LEU A 16 22.03 3.38 -3.89
C LEU A 16 23.43 2.75 -3.79
N HIS A 17 23.89 2.48 -2.57
CA HIS A 17 25.14 1.76 -2.31
C HIS A 17 24.95 0.24 -2.47
N PRO A 18 25.96 -0.49 -3.00
CA PRO A 18 25.93 -1.95 -3.07
C PRO A 18 25.81 -2.56 -1.66
N GLN A 19 25.28 -3.78 -1.56
CA GLN A 19 24.94 -4.46 -0.30
C GLN A 19 26.00 -4.23 0.79
N ALA A 20 25.70 -3.34 1.74
CA ALA A 20 26.58 -3.05 2.86
C ALA A 20 26.17 -3.93 4.06
N GLN A 21 27.16 -4.49 4.73
CA GLN A 21 27.00 -4.89 6.12
C GLN A 21 27.25 -3.64 6.96
N VAL A 22 26.23 -3.24 7.71
CA VAL A 22 26.22 -1.98 8.43
C VAL A 22 26.20 -2.29 9.93
N ASP A 23 27.26 -1.92 10.62
CA ASP A 23 27.31 -1.95 12.08
C ASP A 23 26.91 -0.57 12.60
N ILE A 24 25.73 -0.48 13.17
CA ILE A 24 25.22 0.72 13.82
C ILE A 24 25.80 0.80 15.23
N ASP A 25 26.58 1.84 15.53
CA ASP A 25 26.93 2.18 16.90
C ASP A 25 25.79 2.98 17.54
N THR A 26 25.01 2.28 18.35
CA THR A 26 23.84 2.84 18.99
C THR A 26 24.18 3.79 20.15
N GLY A 27 25.43 3.77 20.64
CA GLY A 27 25.90 4.73 21.64
C GLY A 27 26.16 6.13 21.07
N THR A 28 26.32 6.23 19.75
CA THR A 28 26.65 7.50 19.07
C THR A 28 25.63 7.90 18.01
N GLY A 29 24.63 7.05 17.71
CA GLY A 29 23.63 7.28 16.68
C GLY A 29 24.18 7.15 15.25
N LYS A 30 25.27 6.38 15.08
CA LYS A 30 26.10 6.39 13.87
C LYS A 30 26.12 5.04 13.18
N ILE A 31 25.86 5.03 11.88
CA ILE A 31 26.13 3.89 10.98
C ILE A 31 27.64 3.78 10.73
N VAL A 32 28.24 2.61 10.94
CA VAL A 32 29.64 2.28 10.63
C VAL A 32 29.64 1.11 9.65
N GLU A 33 30.19 1.28 8.44
CA GLU A 33 30.41 0.13 7.54
C GLU A 33 31.36 -0.87 8.19
N SER A 34 31.04 -2.17 8.13
CA SER A 34 31.90 -3.20 8.68
C SER A 34 33.02 -3.55 7.67
N GLY A 35 34.27 -3.26 8.04
CA GLY A 35 35.49 -3.57 7.27
C GLY A 35 36.48 -2.41 7.29
N ASP A 36 37.79 -2.69 7.31
CA ASP A 36 38.89 -1.72 7.25
C ASP A 36 38.90 -0.94 5.91
N HIS A 37 37.88 -0.13 5.66
CA HIS A 37 37.85 0.82 4.56
C HIS A 37 38.26 2.20 5.11
N PRO A 38 39.24 2.88 4.49
CA PRO A 38 39.82 4.12 5.04
C PRO A 38 38.87 5.33 5.12
N ASN A 39 37.61 5.18 4.68
CA ASN A 39 36.56 6.19 4.73
C ASN A 39 35.31 5.61 5.42
N HIS A 40 35.29 5.57 6.75
CA HIS A 40 34.08 5.23 7.50
C HIS A 40 33.03 6.34 7.32
N ASN A 41 32.06 6.11 6.44
CA ASN A 41 30.90 6.99 6.32
C ASN A 41 30.02 6.82 7.56
N THR A 42 29.83 7.91 8.28
CA THR A 42 29.02 7.99 9.47
C THR A 42 27.66 8.56 9.10
N ILE A 43 26.58 7.78 9.20
CA ILE A 43 25.21 8.28 8.97
C ILE A 43 24.55 8.52 10.33
N ASP A 44 24.06 9.75 10.53
CA ASP A 44 23.29 10.16 11.70
C ASP A 44 21.85 9.60 11.61
N LEU A 45 21.49 8.75 12.59
CA LEU A 45 20.18 8.11 12.65
C LEU A 45 19.03 9.09 12.89
N ASP A 46 19.29 10.29 13.40
CA ASP A 46 18.24 11.28 13.65
C ASP A 46 17.52 11.72 12.36
N ASN A 47 18.16 11.51 11.19
CA ASN A 47 17.62 11.83 9.87
C ASN A 47 17.50 10.62 8.93
N ALA A 48 17.83 9.41 9.37
CA ALA A 48 17.80 8.22 8.54
C ALA A 48 16.43 7.50 8.61
N ILE A 49 15.87 7.17 7.44
CA ILE A 49 14.71 6.27 7.34
C ILE A 49 15.23 4.86 7.07
N ILE A 50 15.02 3.94 8.01
CA ILE A 50 15.32 2.51 7.81
C ILE A 50 14.04 1.81 7.34
N ALA A 51 14.13 1.15 6.18
CA ALA A 51 13.04 0.41 5.55
C ALA A 51 13.50 -1.01 5.13
N PRO A 52 13.73 -1.93 6.09
CA PRO A 52 14.16 -3.29 5.78
C PRO A 52 13.15 -4.04 4.89
N GLU A 53 13.67 -4.64 3.83
CA GLU A 53 12.95 -5.61 3.00
C GLU A 53 13.29 -7.03 3.48
N GLY A 54 12.53 -7.53 4.45
CA GLY A 54 12.80 -8.77 5.20
C GLY A 54 13.23 -8.51 6.65
N PRO A 55 13.49 -9.57 7.45
CA PRO A 55 13.76 -10.95 7.03
C PRO A 55 12.53 -11.88 6.97
N TYR A 56 11.31 -11.39 7.25
CA TYR A 56 10.09 -12.20 7.35
C TYR A 56 9.45 -12.51 5.99
N LEU A 57 10.24 -12.98 5.02
CA LEU A 57 9.81 -13.19 3.63
C LEU A 57 9.50 -14.66 3.34
N GLN A 58 8.85 -14.95 2.21
CA GLN A 58 8.58 -16.33 1.77
C GLN A 58 9.80 -16.89 1.00
N PRO A 59 10.44 -17.98 1.45
CA PRO A 59 11.53 -18.64 0.73
C PRO A 59 11.25 -18.91 -0.76
N LEU A 60 10.03 -19.33 -1.10
CA LEU A 60 9.63 -19.60 -2.50
C LEU A 60 9.58 -18.33 -3.38
N LYS A 61 9.56 -17.14 -2.77
CA LYS A 61 9.52 -15.83 -3.43
C LYS A 61 10.70 -14.94 -3.03
N LYS A 62 11.81 -15.54 -2.57
CA LYS A 62 13.01 -14.83 -2.10
C LYS A 62 13.65 -13.89 -3.12
N GLY A 63 13.44 -14.11 -4.42
CA GLY A 63 14.14 -13.35 -5.46
C GLY A 63 15.66 -13.38 -5.26
N ALA A 64 16.28 -12.20 -5.22
CA ALA A 64 17.70 -12.02 -4.97
C ALA A 64 18.11 -12.09 -3.48
N HIS A 65 17.14 -12.19 -2.55
CA HIS A 65 17.44 -12.30 -1.13
C HIS A 65 18.07 -13.65 -0.79
N ASN A 66 18.98 -13.65 0.19
CA ASN A 66 19.55 -14.86 0.74
C ASN A 66 18.63 -15.43 1.82
N ALA A 67 17.93 -16.52 1.48
CA ALA A 67 16.96 -17.17 2.37
C ALA A 67 17.57 -17.71 3.67
N SER A 68 18.89 -17.88 3.78
CA SER A 68 19.52 -18.27 5.05
C SER A 68 19.41 -17.21 6.15
N PHE A 69 19.06 -15.98 5.81
CA PHE A 69 18.82 -14.89 6.77
C PHE A 69 17.35 -14.68 7.08
N PHE A 70 16.45 -15.45 6.47
CA PHE A 70 15.02 -15.30 6.74
C PHE A 70 14.70 -15.74 8.16
N GLN A 71 13.77 -15.02 8.78
CA GLN A 71 13.33 -15.28 10.13
C GLN A 71 11.85 -15.66 10.13
N SER A 72 11.48 -16.48 11.09
CA SER A 72 10.07 -16.75 11.35
C SER A 72 9.39 -15.46 11.87
N PRO A 73 8.19 -15.11 11.39
CA PRO A 73 7.43 -13.99 11.97
C PRO A 73 7.08 -14.15 13.45
N THR A 74 7.22 -15.36 14.00
CA THR A 74 7.06 -15.61 15.44
C THR A 74 8.24 -15.11 16.28
N VAL A 75 9.37 -14.76 15.64
CA VAL A 75 10.50 -14.12 16.32
C VAL A 75 10.21 -12.62 16.43
N PRO A 76 10.26 -12.02 17.64
CA PRO A 76 10.05 -10.59 17.83
C PRO A 76 10.98 -9.73 16.98
N ALA A 77 10.46 -8.60 16.49
CA ALA A 77 11.25 -7.66 15.70
C ALA A 77 12.40 -7.03 16.51
N GLU A 78 12.21 -6.88 17.82
CA GLU A 78 13.20 -6.42 18.78
C GLU A 78 14.42 -7.34 18.84
N ASP A 79 14.21 -8.65 18.76
CA ASP A 79 15.30 -9.64 18.82
C ASP A 79 16.15 -9.61 17.52
N ILE A 80 15.56 -9.14 16.42
CA ILE A 80 16.21 -9.04 15.12
C ILE A 80 16.88 -7.68 14.91
N TYR A 81 16.16 -6.60 15.19
CA TYR A 81 16.60 -5.23 14.90
C TYR A 81 17.14 -4.48 16.13
N GLY A 82 17.02 -5.03 17.33
CA GLY A 82 17.26 -4.32 18.58
C GLY A 82 16.25 -3.19 18.81
N ASP A 83 16.14 -2.71 20.06
CA ASP A 83 15.20 -1.63 20.41
C ASP A 83 15.48 -0.35 19.62
N GLU A 84 16.75 0.03 19.51
CA GLU A 84 17.17 1.26 18.83
C GLU A 84 17.00 1.18 17.30
N GLY A 85 17.33 0.03 16.70
CA GLY A 85 17.13 -0.19 15.27
C GLY A 85 15.65 -0.26 14.89
N LEU A 86 14.82 -0.85 15.76
CA LEU A 86 13.38 -0.85 15.59
C LEU A 86 12.79 0.56 15.72
N ALA A 87 13.29 1.39 16.64
CA ALA A 87 12.85 2.79 16.78
C ALA A 87 13.14 3.66 15.53
N ALA A 88 14.28 3.42 14.87
CA ALA A 88 14.65 4.07 13.62
C ALA A 88 13.91 3.51 12.37
N THR A 89 13.31 2.32 12.50
CA THR A 89 12.60 1.63 11.42
C THR A 89 11.25 2.28 11.15
N LYS A 90 10.97 2.60 9.88
CA LYS A 90 9.69 3.19 9.44
C LYS A 90 8.86 2.26 8.59
N VAL A 91 9.49 1.31 7.91
CA VAL A 91 8.81 0.34 7.03
C VAL A 91 9.41 -1.04 7.20
N VAL A 92 8.60 -2.08 7.32
CA VAL A 92 9.03 -3.49 7.25
C VAL A 92 8.28 -4.17 6.12
N THR A 93 9.00 -4.80 5.19
CA THR A 93 8.37 -5.69 4.18
C THR A 93 8.36 -7.13 4.69
N LEU A 94 7.20 -7.78 4.67
CA LEU A 94 7.03 -9.18 5.08
C LEU A 94 6.04 -9.94 4.18
N ALA A 95 6.09 -11.28 4.27
CA ALA A 95 5.16 -12.19 3.62
C ALA A 95 4.00 -12.54 4.57
N PRO A 96 2.74 -12.17 4.25
CA PRO A 96 1.61 -12.31 5.16
C PRO A 96 1.12 -13.76 5.35
N GLU A 97 1.48 -14.68 4.45
CA GLU A 97 1.06 -16.08 4.52
C GLU A 97 1.83 -16.93 5.54
N ASN A 98 2.97 -16.42 6.03
CA ASN A 98 3.80 -17.12 7.00
C ASN A 98 3.13 -17.16 8.38
N GLU A 99 3.33 -18.25 9.11
CA GLU A 99 2.81 -18.40 10.47
C GLU A 99 3.33 -17.29 11.39
N GLY A 100 2.44 -16.67 12.17
CA GLY A 100 2.75 -15.54 13.05
C GLY A 100 2.75 -14.16 12.37
N SER A 101 2.65 -14.08 11.03
CA SER A 101 2.71 -12.79 10.33
C SER A 101 1.61 -11.82 10.77
N LEU A 102 0.36 -12.27 10.97
CA LEU A 102 -0.73 -11.36 11.35
C LEU A 102 -0.49 -10.68 12.71
N ASP A 103 0.01 -11.42 13.69
CA ASP A 103 0.34 -10.87 15.01
C ASP A 103 1.53 -9.90 14.94
N LEU A 104 2.54 -10.25 14.15
CA LEU A 104 3.68 -9.36 13.90
C LEU A 104 3.25 -8.06 13.20
N ILE A 105 2.39 -8.14 12.18
CA ILE A 105 1.84 -6.97 11.48
C ILE A 105 1.14 -6.05 12.49
N LYS A 106 0.29 -6.62 13.34
CA LYS A 106 -0.45 -5.87 14.36
C LYS A 106 0.50 -5.18 15.35
N ASN A 107 1.52 -5.90 15.83
CA ASN A 107 2.52 -5.34 16.75
C ASN A 107 3.31 -4.18 16.13
N LEU A 108 3.82 -4.36 14.91
CA LEU A 108 4.57 -3.32 14.19
C LEU A 108 3.70 -2.09 13.92
N SER A 109 2.47 -2.30 13.46
CA SER A 109 1.51 -1.22 13.18
C SER A 109 1.19 -0.40 14.45
N GLN A 110 1.00 -1.06 15.60
CA GLN A 110 0.79 -0.40 16.90
C GLN A 110 1.98 0.46 17.34
N LYS A 111 3.20 0.12 16.91
CA LYS A 111 4.42 0.91 17.15
C LYS A 111 4.62 2.04 16.12
N GLY A 112 3.67 2.23 15.21
CA GLY A 112 3.76 3.24 14.15
C GLY A 112 4.69 2.85 13.00
N ILE A 113 5.10 1.57 12.92
CA ILE A 113 5.92 1.05 11.82
C ILE A 113 4.99 0.62 10.68
N MET A 114 5.26 1.13 9.49
CA MET A 114 4.52 0.77 8.28
C MET A 114 4.87 -0.66 7.87
N VAL A 115 3.87 -1.43 7.45
CA VAL A 115 4.08 -2.80 6.99
C VAL A 115 3.74 -2.89 5.52
N SER A 116 4.74 -3.26 4.73
CA SER A 116 4.60 -3.58 3.31
C SER A 116 4.47 -5.10 3.13
N LEU A 117 3.61 -5.53 2.21
CA LEU A 117 3.46 -6.94 1.84
C LEU A 117 4.27 -7.20 0.58
N GLY A 118 5.25 -8.10 0.65
CA GLY A 118 6.18 -8.34 -0.45
C GLY A 118 6.89 -9.68 -0.29
N HIS A 119 7.51 -10.14 -1.39
CA HIS A 119 8.14 -11.47 -1.47
C HIS A 119 7.24 -12.57 -0.90
N SER A 120 6.01 -12.61 -1.40
CA SER A 120 4.91 -13.41 -0.88
C SER A 120 4.24 -14.22 -1.98
N ASN A 121 3.73 -15.39 -1.61
CA ASN A 121 2.85 -16.22 -2.41
C ASN A 121 1.43 -16.27 -1.81
N ALA A 122 1.06 -15.25 -1.04
CA ALA A 122 -0.21 -15.17 -0.35
C ALA A 122 -1.40 -15.20 -1.32
N THR A 123 -2.45 -15.88 -0.86
CA THR A 123 -3.78 -15.79 -1.46
C THR A 123 -4.41 -14.43 -1.18
N TYR A 124 -5.47 -14.09 -1.91
CA TYR A 124 -6.25 -12.87 -1.66
C TYR A 124 -6.70 -12.75 -0.19
N ASN A 125 -7.25 -13.82 0.38
CA ASN A 125 -7.76 -13.82 1.77
C ASN A 125 -6.63 -13.56 2.78
N GLN A 126 -5.43 -14.09 2.54
CA GLN A 126 -4.26 -13.83 3.40
C GLN A 126 -3.76 -12.39 3.27
N GLY A 127 -3.77 -11.82 2.05
CA GLY A 127 -3.47 -10.41 1.83
C GLY A 127 -4.48 -9.49 2.52
N LEU A 128 -5.78 -9.79 2.41
CA LEU A 128 -6.85 -9.04 3.05
C LEU A 128 -6.73 -9.09 4.58
N ALA A 129 -6.53 -10.28 5.15
CA ALA A 129 -6.32 -10.44 6.59
C ALA A 129 -5.10 -9.65 7.09
N ALA A 130 -4.03 -9.56 6.28
CA ALA A 130 -2.87 -8.75 6.61
C ALA A 130 -3.16 -7.24 6.59
N VAL A 131 -3.94 -6.76 5.62
CA VAL A 131 -4.40 -5.36 5.59
C VAL A 131 -5.27 -5.07 6.81
N GLU A 132 -6.19 -5.97 7.16
CA GLU A 132 -7.02 -5.86 8.37
C GLU A 132 -6.20 -5.88 9.67
N ALA A 133 -5.09 -6.64 9.70
CA ALA A 133 -4.14 -6.65 10.80
C ALA A 133 -3.29 -5.38 10.90
N GLY A 134 -3.27 -4.52 9.86
CA GLY A 134 -2.60 -3.22 9.87
C GLY A 134 -1.53 -3.02 8.79
N ALA A 135 -1.39 -3.93 7.82
CA ALA A 135 -0.51 -3.74 6.67
C ALA A 135 -1.03 -2.64 5.74
N ASN A 136 -0.13 -1.77 5.26
CA ASN A 136 -0.50 -0.48 4.68
C ASN A 136 0.41 -0.06 3.51
N VAL A 137 0.67 -0.98 2.57
CA VAL A 137 1.40 -0.74 1.30
C VAL A 137 0.83 0.46 0.52
N ALA A 138 -0.50 0.58 0.44
CA ALA A 138 -1.17 1.69 -0.22
C ALA A 138 -0.80 3.04 0.42
N THR A 139 -0.64 3.06 1.74
CA THR A 139 -0.22 4.24 2.51
C THR A 139 1.21 4.63 2.19
N MET A 140 2.11 3.66 1.98
CA MET A 140 3.47 3.93 1.54
C MET A 140 3.49 4.62 0.18
N LEU A 141 2.78 4.07 -0.80
CA LEU A 141 2.68 4.63 -2.15
C LEU A 141 2.10 6.05 -2.12
N PHE A 142 1.01 6.23 -1.36
CA PHE A 142 0.39 7.54 -1.19
C PHE A 142 1.34 8.55 -0.53
N LYS A 143 1.95 8.20 0.61
CA LYS A 143 2.85 9.11 1.35
C LYS A 143 4.13 9.44 0.59
N SER A 144 4.59 8.54 -0.28
CA SER A 144 5.80 8.76 -1.08
C SER A 144 5.64 9.94 -2.04
N ASN A 145 4.47 10.08 -2.69
CA ASN A 145 4.14 11.27 -3.48
C ASN A 145 2.62 11.40 -3.73
N SER A 146 1.90 11.96 -2.76
CA SER A 146 0.43 12.09 -2.83
C SER A 146 -0.06 12.91 -4.02
N LYS A 147 0.73 13.86 -4.51
CA LYS A 147 0.43 14.70 -5.68
C LYS A 147 0.62 14.00 -7.03
N LYS A 148 1.21 12.80 -7.03
CA LYS A 148 1.36 11.94 -8.23
C LYS A 148 0.68 10.59 -8.07
N CYS A 149 0.07 10.32 -6.92
CA CYS A 149 -0.67 9.09 -6.68
C CYS A 149 -2.02 9.14 -7.41
N ILE A 150 -2.31 8.12 -8.20
CA ILE A 150 -3.59 7.96 -8.91
C ILE A 150 -4.24 6.68 -8.45
N LEU A 151 -5.50 6.79 -8.04
CA LEU A 151 -6.35 5.64 -7.74
C LEU A 151 -7.15 5.26 -8.98
N ILE A 152 -7.15 3.97 -9.27
CA ILE A 152 -7.99 3.35 -10.29
C ILE A 152 -8.82 2.26 -9.62
N THR A 153 -10.00 1.99 -10.16
CA THR A 153 -10.85 0.92 -9.64
C THR A 153 -10.43 -0.46 -10.17
N ASP A 154 -9.82 -0.50 -11.36
CA ASP A 154 -9.60 -1.71 -12.15
C ASP A 154 -10.87 -2.58 -12.22
N SER A 155 -12.02 -1.90 -12.33
CA SER A 155 -13.33 -2.54 -12.36
C SER A 155 -13.57 -3.25 -13.67
N ILE A 156 -14.12 -4.45 -13.60
CA ILE A 156 -14.57 -5.21 -14.77
C ILE A 156 -16.07 -5.03 -15.02
N GLU A 157 -16.58 -5.64 -16.10
CA GLU A 157 -17.97 -5.53 -16.56
C GLU A 157 -19.02 -6.00 -15.56
N LEU A 158 -18.61 -6.78 -14.55
CA LEU A 158 -19.48 -7.25 -13.48
C LEU A 158 -19.71 -6.20 -12.37
N ALA A 159 -19.04 -5.04 -12.45
CA ALA A 159 -19.25 -3.95 -11.50
C ALA A 159 -20.70 -3.44 -11.55
N GLY A 160 -21.36 -3.39 -10.40
CA GLY A 160 -22.77 -3.00 -10.28
C GLY A 160 -23.77 -4.15 -10.46
N LEU A 161 -23.33 -5.36 -10.81
CA LEU A 161 -24.18 -6.55 -10.80
C LEU A 161 -24.27 -7.17 -9.39
N PRO A 162 -25.37 -7.89 -9.06
CA PRO A 162 -25.44 -8.72 -7.86
C PRO A 162 -24.34 -9.78 -7.79
N ASP A 163 -24.23 -10.46 -6.66
CA ASP A 163 -23.33 -11.60 -6.54
C ASP A 163 -23.89 -12.81 -7.30
N GLY A 164 -23.00 -13.60 -7.92
CA GLY A 164 -23.40 -14.73 -8.75
C GLY A 164 -22.31 -15.23 -9.69
N THR A 165 -22.69 -16.20 -10.52
CA THR A 165 -21.84 -16.72 -11.61
C THR A 165 -22.28 -16.13 -12.95
N TYR A 166 -21.31 -15.66 -13.73
CA TYR A 166 -21.50 -15.03 -15.03
C TYR A 166 -20.71 -15.77 -16.11
N PRO A 167 -21.20 -15.82 -17.36
CA PRO A 167 -20.44 -16.42 -18.45
C PRO A 167 -19.17 -15.64 -18.75
N GLY A 168 -18.17 -16.34 -19.28
CA GLY A 168 -16.97 -15.71 -19.83
C GLY A 168 -17.25 -14.91 -21.10
N HIS A 169 -16.25 -14.14 -21.55
CA HIS A 169 -16.24 -13.38 -22.78
C HIS A 169 -14.90 -13.54 -23.52
N SER A 170 -14.67 -12.75 -24.57
CA SER A 170 -13.50 -12.90 -25.44
C SER A 170 -12.13 -12.70 -24.76
N GLN A 171 -12.06 -11.93 -23.67
CA GLN A 171 -10.81 -11.73 -22.93
C GLN A 171 -10.66 -12.72 -21.76
N ILE A 172 -11.78 -13.08 -21.12
CA ILE A 172 -11.84 -14.06 -20.03
C ILE A 172 -12.77 -15.19 -20.46
N PRO A 173 -12.27 -16.26 -21.12
CA PRO A 173 -13.12 -17.28 -21.74
C PRO A 173 -13.74 -18.28 -20.75
N PHE A 174 -13.55 -18.05 -19.44
CA PHE A 174 -14.04 -18.90 -18.37
C PHE A 174 -15.22 -18.24 -17.67
N ASN A 175 -16.11 -19.05 -17.09
CA ASN A 175 -17.12 -18.54 -16.18
C ASN A 175 -16.47 -17.79 -15.01
N GLN A 176 -17.18 -16.80 -14.49
CA GLN A 176 -16.70 -15.85 -13.50
C GLN A 176 -17.60 -15.90 -12.28
N THR A 177 -17.03 -15.99 -11.07
CA THR A 177 -17.78 -15.91 -9.82
C THR A 177 -17.50 -14.57 -9.14
N LYS A 178 -18.56 -13.79 -8.92
CA LYS A 178 -18.52 -12.50 -8.22
C LYS A 178 -19.09 -12.63 -6.81
N ILE A 179 -18.34 -12.14 -5.83
CA ILE A 179 -18.78 -11.97 -4.44
C ILE A 179 -18.29 -10.60 -3.95
N GLY A 180 -19.20 -9.67 -3.70
CA GLY A 180 -18.88 -8.28 -3.39
C GLY A 180 -18.02 -7.64 -4.48
N SER A 181 -16.82 -7.18 -4.12
CA SER A 181 -15.84 -6.60 -5.04
C SER A 181 -14.82 -7.60 -5.59
N LYS A 182 -14.85 -8.87 -5.14
CA LYS A 182 -13.94 -9.94 -5.59
C LYS A 182 -14.54 -10.67 -6.79
N VAL A 183 -13.76 -10.84 -7.85
CA VAL A 183 -14.10 -11.69 -8.99
C VAL A 183 -12.99 -12.69 -9.29
N VAL A 184 -13.37 -13.96 -9.43
CA VAL A 184 -12.47 -15.07 -9.76
C VAL A 184 -12.98 -15.88 -10.94
N ILE A 185 -12.10 -16.65 -11.58
CA ILE A 185 -12.52 -17.73 -12.47
C ILE A 185 -13.28 -18.77 -11.64
N GLU A 186 -14.49 -19.14 -12.09
CA GLU A 186 -15.36 -20.11 -11.41
C GLU A 186 -14.60 -21.41 -11.09
N GLY A 187 -14.69 -21.84 -9.83
CA GLY A 187 -14.02 -23.04 -9.34
C GLY A 187 -12.54 -22.85 -8.99
N THR A 188 -12.00 -21.62 -9.02
CA THR A 188 -10.60 -21.32 -8.68
C THR A 188 -10.48 -20.11 -7.74
N GLU A 189 -9.26 -19.80 -7.29
CA GLU A 189 -8.92 -18.56 -6.57
C GLU A 189 -8.23 -17.50 -7.45
N THR A 190 -8.17 -17.72 -8.77
CA THR A 190 -7.50 -16.80 -9.70
C THR A 190 -8.35 -15.56 -9.88
N LEU A 191 -7.87 -14.42 -9.38
CA LEU A 191 -8.50 -13.12 -9.60
C LEU A 191 -8.44 -12.71 -11.07
N ILE A 192 -9.55 -12.17 -11.55
CA ILE A 192 -9.69 -11.69 -12.94
C ILE A 192 -10.18 -10.24 -13.02
N GLY A 193 -10.19 -9.54 -11.87
CA GLY A 193 -10.54 -8.15 -11.76
C GLY A 193 -11.21 -7.82 -10.42
N GLY A 194 -11.49 -6.53 -10.22
CA GLY A 194 -12.27 -6.04 -9.11
C GLY A 194 -13.65 -5.55 -9.54
N CYS A 195 -14.55 -5.41 -8.58
CA CYS A 195 -15.82 -4.69 -8.75
C CYS A 195 -15.99 -3.55 -7.73
N ALA A 196 -14.90 -3.11 -7.10
CA ALA A 196 -14.93 -1.96 -6.20
C ALA A 196 -15.31 -0.69 -6.98
N SER A 197 -16.21 0.09 -6.42
CA SER A 197 -16.54 1.43 -6.90
C SER A 197 -15.43 2.43 -6.58
N LEU A 198 -15.38 3.54 -7.32
CA LEU A 198 -14.41 4.60 -7.07
C LEU A 198 -14.58 5.24 -5.68
N SER A 199 -15.82 5.33 -5.20
CA SER A 199 -16.11 5.83 -3.84
C SER A 199 -15.54 4.88 -2.77
N GLU A 200 -15.71 3.57 -2.93
CA GLU A 200 -15.08 2.58 -2.04
C GLU A 200 -13.55 2.68 -2.09
N CYS A 201 -12.95 2.92 -3.27
CA CYS A 201 -11.49 3.13 -3.37
C CYS A 201 -11.03 4.37 -2.58
N VAL A 202 -11.78 5.48 -2.66
CA VAL A 202 -11.50 6.71 -1.90
C VAL A 202 -11.63 6.47 -0.40
N GLN A 203 -12.72 5.84 0.03
CA GLN A 203 -12.96 5.48 1.44
C GLN A 203 -11.88 4.54 1.98
N ASN A 204 -11.47 3.54 1.19
CA ASN A 204 -10.39 2.64 1.54
C ASN A 204 -9.07 3.39 1.71
N LEU A 205 -8.74 4.33 0.81
CA LEU A 205 -7.51 5.12 0.95
C LEU A 205 -7.54 5.98 2.22
N VAL A 206 -8.66 6.66 2.50
CA VAL A 206 -8.83 7.44 3.76
C VAL A 206 -8.63 6.52 4.97
N ARG A 207 -9.32 5.38 5.00
CA ARG A 207 -9.25 4.41 6.11
C ARG A 207 -7.85 3.83 6.32
N TRP A 208 -7.17 3.44 5.24
CA TRP A 208 -5.87 2.76 5.32
C TRP A 208 -4.69 3.72 5.54
N SER A 209 -4.77 4.94 5.00
CA SER A 209 -3.68 5.91 5.06
C SER A 209 -3.83 6.97 6.14
N GLY A 210 -5.06 7.20 6.63
CA GLY A 210 -5.40 8.29 7.53
C GLY A 210 -5.35 9.67 6.86
N CYS A 211 -5.30 9.74 5.52
CA CYS A 211 -5.35 11.01 4.81
C CYS A 211 -6.74 11.66 4.86
N SER A 212 -6.81 12.95 4.58
CA SER A 212 -8.08 13.65 4.47
C SER A 212 -8.86 13.22 3.23
N ILE A 213 -10.19 13.37 3.25
CA ILE A 213 -11.05 13.15 2.07
C ILE A 213 -10.57 13.98 0.89
N ALA A 214 -10.17 15.25 1.11
CA ALA A 214 -9.65 16.10 0.06
C ALA A 214 -8.37 15.56 -0.60
N GLU A 215 -7.47 14.95 0.19
CA GLU A 215 -6.27 14.31 -0.34
C GLU A 215 -6.60 13.04 -1.14
N ALA A 216 -7.52 12.21 -0.65
CA ALA A 216 -7.95 11.01 -1.37
C ALA A 216 -8.69 11.36 -2.68
N VAL A 217 -9.57 12.37 -2.65
CA VAL A 217 -10.28 12.88 -3.84
C VAL A 217 -9.29 13.40 -4.88
N ARG A 218 -8.18 14.04 -4.47
CA ARG A 218 -7.12 14.49 -5.38
C ARG A 218 -6.56 13.35 -6.23
N CYS A 219 -6.41 12.16 -5.65
CA CYS A 219 -5.91 10.97 -6.34
C CYS A 219 -6.84 10.43 -7.43
N VAL A 220 -8.11 10.82 -7.44
CA VAL A 220 -9.11 10.42 -8.46
C VAL A 220 -9.59 11.59 -9.34
N THR A 221 -9.11 12.81 -9.08
CA THR A 221 -9.51 14.03 -9.80
C THR A 221 -8.31 14.80 -10.33
N GLU A 222 -7.76 15.72 -9.54
CA GLU A 222 -6.69 16.65 -9.94
C GLU A 222 -5.45 15.93 -10.48
N ASN A 223 -5.00 14.85 -9.82
CA ASN A 223 -3.81 14.13 -10.25
C ASN A 223 -4.03 13.48 -11.63
N VAL A 224 -5.24 12.95 -11.87
CA VAL A 224 -5.65 12.37 -13.16
C VAL A 224 -5.74 13.46 -14.23
N ALA A 225 -6.40 14.58 -13.93
CA ALA A 225 -6.52 15.70 -14.85
C ALA A 225 -5.15 16.24 -15.27
N LYS A 226 -4.23 16.42 -14.31
CA LYS A 226 -2.84 16.83 -14.59
C LYS A 226 -2.10 15.82 -15.45
N LEU A 227 -2.20 14.52 -15.13
CA LEU A 227 -1.55 13.47 -15.93
C LEU A 227 -2.06 13.49 -17.38
N MET A 228 -3.36 13.73 -17.57
CA MET A 228 -4.01 13.79 -18.89
C MET A 228 -3.91 15.16 -19.56
N ALA A 229 -3.17 16.12 -18.97
CA ALA A 229 -3.06 17.50 -19.45
C ALA A 229 -4.43 18.20 -19.66
N LEU A 230 -5.39 17.91 -18.78
CA LEU A 230 -6.71 18.53 -18.77
C LEU A 230 -6.69 19.74 -17.83
N GLU A 231 -6.92 20.93 -18.37
CA GLU A 231 -6.85 22.18 -17.61
C GLU A 231 -8.23 22.64 -17.09
N ASP A 232 -9.31 22.15 -17.70
CA ASP A 232 -10.67 22.63 -17.44
C ASP A 232 -11.46 21.78 -16.44
N ARG A 233 -10.86 20.75 -15.81
CA ARG A 233 -11.52 19.87 -14.82
C ARG A 233 -10.56 19.31 -13.78
N GLY A 234 -11.11 18.60 -12.79
CA GLY A 234 -10.35 17.94 -11.72
C GLY A 234 -9.97 18.85 -10.54
N ILE A 235 -10.22 20.17 -10.63
CA ILE A 235 -10.08 21.15 -9.55
C ILE A 235 -11.36 22.01 -9.52
N LEU A 236 -11.86 22.31 -8.33
CA LEU A 236 -13.04 23.16 -8.15
C LEU A 236 -12.63 24.64 -8.08
N GLU A 237 -12.59 25.31 -9.23
CA GLU A 237 -12.24 26.73 -9.38
C GLU A 237 -13.19 27.42 -10.39
N PRO A 238 -13.49 28.73 -10.21
CA PRO A 238 -14.24 29.49 -11.20
C PRO A 238 -13.61 29.43 -12.59
N GLY A 239 -14.45 29.24 -13.62
CA GLY A 239 -14.01 29.13 -15.02
C GLY A 239 -13.71 27.70 -15.48
N ARG A 240 -13.66 26.72 -14.58
CA ARG A 240 -13.56 25.29 -14.93
C ARG A 240 -14.93 24.66 -15.13
N ARG A 241 -14.98 23.49 -15.77
CA ARG A 241 -16.17 22.68 -15.95
C ARG A 241 -16.77 22.30 -14.59
N ALA A 242 -18.07 22.48 -14.43
CA ALA A 242 -18.81 22.13 -13.22
C ALA A 242 -19.09 20.61 -13.15
N ASP A 243 -18.02 19.81 -13.18
CA ASP A 243 -18.02 18.39 -12.86
C ASP A 243 -17.58 18.23 -11.40
N PHE A 244 -18.49 17.84 -10.52
CA PHE A 244 -18.18 17.66 -9.10
C PHE A 244 -19.12 16.65 -8.45
N VAL A 245 -18.69 16.15 -7.29
CA VAL A 245 -19.51 15.31 -6.41
C VAL A 245 -19.68 16.02 -5.08
N VAL A 246 -20.84 15.81 -4.45
CA VAL A 246 -21.08 16.21 -3.06
C VAL A 246 -20.90 14.97 -2.22
N LEU A 247 -20.04 15.05 -1.20
CA LEU A 247 -19.73 13.95 -0.28
C LEU A 247 -20.17 14.31 1.15
N ASP A 248 -20.46 13.30 1.97
CA ASP A 248 -20.53 13.46 3.43
C ASP A 248 -19.15 13.32 4.10
N ASP A 249 -19.12 13.38 5.43
CA ASP A 249 -17.90 13.31 6.25
C ASP A 249 -17.26 11.91 6.26
N GLU A 250 -17.96 10.90 5.74
CA GLU A 250 -17.49 9.53 5.55
C GLU A 250 -17.13 9.24 4.08
N ALA A 251 -17.09 10.27 3.23
CA ALA A 251 -16.82 10.19 1.79
C ALA A 251 -17.85 9.36 0.99
N ASN A 252 -19.07 9.18 1.50
CA ASN A 252 -20.18 8.65 0.70
C ASN A 252 -20.64 9.71 -0.31
N VAL A 253 -20.99 9.28 -1.52
CA VAL A 253 -21.50 10.18 -2.55
C VAL A 253 -22.96 10.53 -2.24
N LEU A 254 -23.26 11.81 -2.11
CA LEU A 254 -24.60 12.36 -1.93
C LEU A 254 -25.20 12.83 -3.27
N GLN A 255 -24.38 13.45 -4.12
CA GLN A 255 -24.79 13.94 -5.44
C GLN A 255 -23.65 13.90 -6.44
N THR A 256 -24.00 13.77 -7.72
CA THR A 256 -23.05 13.89 -8.84
C THR A 256 -23.55 14.92 -9.83
N TRP A 257 -22.66 15.82 -10.23
CA TRP A 257 -22.91 16.89 -11.16
C TRP A 257 -21.94 16.80 -12.33
N ILE A 258 -22.46 16.93 -13.56
CA ILE A 258 -21.67 16.91 -14.80
C ILE A 258 -22.05 18.13 -15.63
N GLY A 259 -21.08 18.98 -15.94
CA GLY A 259 -21.29 20.22 -16.70
C GLY A 259 -22.31 21.17 -16.05
N GLY A 260 -22.44 21.15 -14.73
CA GLY A 260 -23.41 21.96 -13.99
C GLY A 260 -24.82 21.37 -13.91
N VAL A 261 -25.05 20.16 -14.43
CA VAL A 261 -26.32 19.45 -14.33
C VAL A 261 -26.20 18.33 -13.29
N LYS A 262 -27.12 18.27 -12.34
CA LYS A 262 -27.21 17.16 -11.39
C LYS A 262 -27.68 15.90 -12.11
N VAL A 263 -26.83 14.88 -12.15
CA VAL A 263 -27.11 13.60 -12.85
C VAL A 263 -27.44 12.45 -11.90
N TRP A 264 -27.11 12.60 -10.62
CA TRP A 264 -27.39 11.59 -9.59
C TRP A 264 -27.59 12.25 -8.22
N ASP A 265 -28.46 11.66 -7.40
CA ASP A 265 -28.78 12.10 -6.03
C ASP A 265 -29.20 10.89 -5.18
N ILE A 266 -28.66 10.77 -3.97
CA ILE A 266 -28.98 9.70 -3.03
C ILE A 266 -30.48 9.64 -2.67
N GLN A 267 -31.21 10.75 -2.80
CA GLN A 267 -32.65 10.82 -2.54
C GLN A 267 -33.55 10.18 -3.63
N HIS A 268 -32.98 9.67 -4.73
CA HIS A 268 -33.74 9.02 -5.82
C HIS A 268 -33.46 7.52 -5.99
N GLY A 269 -32.87 6.87 -4.98
CA GLY A 269 -32.75 5.41 -4.91
C GLY A 269 -34.05 4.66 -4.54
N GLY A 270 -35.20 5.35 -4.48
CA GLY A 270 -36.51 4.78 -4.15
C GLY A 270 -37.57 5.17 -5.18
N ASN A 271 -38.02 4.17 -5.95
CA ASN A 271 -39.21 4.10 -6.81
C ASN A 271 -39.62 5.36 -7.59
N SER A 272 -39.40 5.30 -8.91
CA SER A 272 -40.36 5.76 -9.91
C SER A 272 -40.51 4.72 -11.01
#